data_AF-A0A9P4WFM2-F1
#
_entry.id   AF-A0A9P4WFM2-F1
#
_cell.length_a   1.000
_cell.length_b   1.000
_cell.length_c   1.000
_cell.angle_alpha   90.00
_cell.angle_beta   90.00
_cell.angle_gamma   90.00
#
_symmetry.space_group_name_H-M   'P 1'
#
loop_
_entity.id
_entity.type
_entity.pdbx_description
1 polymer ?
#
loop_
_entity_poly.entity_id
_entity_poly.type
_entity_poly.pdbx_seq_one_letter_code
_entity_poly.pdbx_strand_id
1 'polypeptide(L)'
;MVNRAIRLLAREGVTQIVDLGSGKPSPHGKSTYEAANKITPNAKVLYVEIEETAVVQGKQWINEGGWGKKVAMIHESALQPASIMENEEAARVIDWNKPVVLVMSALVHFFRPEQYRPMMKFWKTNLTKGSALVITHGSFDEYDQDALTKVLAHYERMGMKAYLRSKEELIDVVEGWELMDPGLVRAGNWKPEAREEDEETPSNFEFWWVGVARLN
;
A
#
# COMPACT_ATOMS: atom_id res chain seq x y z
N MET A 1 -3.52 -3.71 9.85
CA MET A 1 -4.54 -3.45 8.79
C MET A 1 -4.04 -3.86 7.41
N VAL A 2 -3.02 -3.21 6.84
CA VAL A 2 -2.45 -3.61 5.54
C VAL A 2 -2.04 -5.07 5.55
N ASN A 3 -1.28 -5.51 6.55
CA ASN A 3 -0.91 -6.92 6.71
C ASN A 3 -2.12 -7.86 6.83
N ARG A 4 -3.22 -7.38 7.42
CA ARG A 4 -4.48 -8.13 7.52
C ARG A 4 -5.08 -8.36 6.13
N ALA A 5 -5.16 -7.29 5.32
CA ALA A 5 -5.60 -7.35 3.94
C ALA A 5 -4.71 -8.25 3.08
N ILE A 6 -3.38 -8.11 3.20
CA ILE A 6 -2.41 -8.96 2.52
C ILE A 6 -2.62 -10.43 2.84
N ARG A 7 -2.77 -10.78 4.12
CA ARG A 7 -3.00 -12.16 4.55
C ARG A 7 -4.31 -12.72 4.01
N LEU A 8 -5.38 -11.92 3.94
CA LEU A 8 -6.66 -12.33 3.38
C LEU A 8 -6.53 -12.62 1.88
N LEU A 9 -5.96 -11.68 1.11
CA LEU A 9 -5.73 -11.83 -0.33
C LEU A 9 -4.79 -13.00 -0.67
N ALA A 10 -3.80 -13.25 0.18
CA ALA A 10 -2.90 -14.41 0.05
C ALA A 10 -3.64 -15.74 0.24
N ARG A 11 -4.62 -15.83 1.15
CA ARG A 11 -5.48 -17.02 1.31
C ARG A 11 -6.39 -17.23 0.11
N GLU A 12 -6.77 -16.15 -0.58
CA GLU A 12 -7.51 -16.18 -1.83
C GLU A 12 -6.62 -16.47 -3.06
N GLY A 13 -5.33 -16.76 -2.83
CA GLY A 13 -4.41 -17.27 -3.85
C GLY A 13 -3.54 -16.21 -4.55
N VAL A 14 -3.66 -14.92 -4.20
CA VAL A 14 -2.80 -13.89 -4.79
C VAL A 14 -1.44 -13.92 -4.10
N THR A 15 -0.36 -14.17 -4.86
CA THR A 15 0.99 -14.36 -4.29
C THR A 15 1.96 -13.24 -4.64
N GLN A 16 1.54 -12.22 -5.38
CA GLN A 16 2.41 -11.12 -5.83
C GLN A 16 1.91 -9.80 -5.27
N ILE A 17 2.81 -9.02 -4.67
CA ILE A 17 2.50 -7.74 -4.04
C ILE A 17 3.45 -6.69 -4.59
N VAL A 18 2.91 -5.52 -4.91
CA VAL A 18 3.67 -4.33 -5.25
C VAL A 18 3.27 -3.26 -4.25
N ASP A 19 4.22 -2.90 -3.39
CA ASP A 19 4.03 -1.96 -2.30
C ASP A 19 4.60 -0.60 -2.68
N LEU A 20 3.70 0.33 -3.00
CA LEU A 20 4.03 1.65 -3.53
C LEU A 20 4.19 2.64 -2.37
N GLY A 21 5.36 3.27 -2.30
CA GLY A 21 5.71 4.14 -1.17
C GLY A 21 5.90 3.34 0.12
N SER A 22 6.61 2.22 0.03
CA SER A 22 6.74 1.26 1.14
C SER A 22 7.45 1.83 2.37
N GLY A 23 8.18 2.92 2.21
CA GLY A 23 9.02 3.52 3.23
C GLY A 23 10.20 2.63 3.61
N LYS A 24 10.77 2.90 4.79
CA LYS A 24 11.86 2.13 5.36
C LYS A 24 11.34 0.82 5.98
N PRO A 25 12.10 -0.28 5.92
CA PRO A 25 11.78 -1.49 6.65
C PRO A 25 11.55 -1.20 8.13
N SER A 26 10.47 -1.74 8.70
CA SER A 26 10.20 -1.62 10.13
C SER A 26 11.07 -2.62 10.91
N PRO A 27 11.74 -2.22 12.00
CA PRO A 27 12.53 -3.14 12.82
C PRO A 27 11.70 -4.19 13.57
N HIS A 28 10.36 -4.08 13.54
CA HIS A 28 9.45 -4.93 14.31
C HIS A 28 8.88 -6.13 13.56
N GLY A 29 9.40 -6.48 12.36
CA GLY A 29 9.05 -7.72 11.66
C GLY A 29 7.59 -7.80 11.18
N LYS A 30 7.09 -6.73 10.55
CA LYS A 30 5.70 -6.59 10.12
C LYS A 30 5.60 -6.06 8.67
N SER A 31 6.54 -6.43 7.81
CA SER A 31 6.50 -6.05 6.39
C SER A 31 5.37 -6.77 5.63
N THR A 32 5.01 -6.26 4.45
CA THR A 32 4.01 -6.90 3.57
C THR A 32 4.51 -8.26 3.06
N TYR A 33 5.82 -8.43 2.82
CA TYR A 33 6.42 -9.73 2.53
C TYR A 33 6.25 -10.72 3.67
N GLU A 34 6.59 -10.35 4.90
CA GLU A 34 6.44 -11.25 6.05
C GLU A 34 4.98 -11.63 6.27
N ALA A 35 4.06 -10.67 6.14
CA ALA A 35 2.62 -10.91 6.24
C ALA A 35 2.14 -11.94 5.20
N ALA A 36 2.58 -11.81 3.94
CA ALA A 36 2.24 -12.75 2.88
C ALA A 36 2.91 -14.11 3.06
N ASN A 37 4.19 -14.12 3.44
CA ASN A 37 5.00 -15.32 3.61
C ASN A 37 4.49 -16.22 4.75
N LYS A 38 3.84 -15.64 5.78
CA LYS A 38 3.10 -16.42 6.79
C LYS A 38 1.97 -17.28 6.19
N ILE A 39 1.40 -16.88 5.06
CA ILE A 39 0.28 -17.57 4.41
C ILE A 39 0.76 -18.46 3.27
N THR A 40 1.69 -17.96 2.45
CA THR A 40 2.22 -18.70 1.31
C THR A 40 3.73 -18.48 1.18
N PRO A 41 4.54 -19.56 1.20
CA PRO A 41 5.99 -19.44 1.01
C PRO A 41 6.35 -18.99 -0.41
N ASN A 42 5.40 -18.96 -1.34
CA ASN A 42 5.59 -18.47 -2.71
C ASN A 42 5.33 -16.96 -2.86
N ALA A 43 5.11 -16.25 -1.75
CA ALA A 43 4.93 -14.80 -1.77
C ALA A 43 6.12 -14.10 -2.44
N LYS A 44 5.80 -13.16 -3.33
CA LYS A 44 6.76 -12.30 -4.00
C LYS A 44 6.36 -10.84 -3.79
N VAL A 45 7.32 -10.00 -3.44
CA VAL A 45 7.06 -8.59 -3.13
C VAL A 45 8.04 -7.67 -3.81
N LEU A 46 7.51 -6.67 -4.50
CA LEU A 46 8.25 -5.53 -5.00
C LEU A 46 7.94 -4.32 -4.13
N TYR A 47 8.95 -3.77 -3.47
CA TYR A 47 8.87 -2.50 -2.77
C TYR A 47 9.30 -1.37 -3.71
N VAL A 48 8.51 -0.31 -3.78
CA VAL A 48 8.80 0.88 -4.60
C VAL A 48 8.88 2.09 -3.70
N GLU A 49 9.97 2.84 -3.79
CA GLU A 49 10.17 4.01 -2.96
C GLU A 49 10.93 5.12 -3.71
N ILE A 50 10.58 6.38 -3.43
CA ILE A 50 11.21 7.56 -4.03
C ILE A 50 12.38 8.09 -3.19
N GLU A 51 12.40 7.75 -1.90
CA GLU A 51 13.51 8.13 -1.02
C GLU A 51 14.68 7.15 -1.14
N GLU A 52 15.76 7.59 -1.79
CA GLU A 52 16.97 6.77 -2.02
C GLU A 52 17.51 6.12 -0.74
N THR A 53 17.49 6.86 0.38
CA THR A 53 17.97 6.33 1.67
C THR A 53 17.12 5.16 2.16
N ALA A 54 15.82 5.14 1.89
CA ALA A 54 14.94 4.02 2.22
C ALA A 54 15.21 2.83 1.30
N VAL A 55 15.48 3.07 0.00
CA VAL A 55 15.85 2.03 -0.97
C VAL A 55 17.15 1.34 -0.57
N VAL A 56 18.18 2.09 -0.18
CA VAL A 56 19.46 1.51 0.28
C VAL A 56 19.25 0.62 1.51
N GLN A 57 18.52 1.11 2.50
CA GLN A 57 18.22 0.35 3.72
C GLN A 57 17.38 -0.90 3.44
N GLY A 58 16.38 -0.80 2.56
CA GLY A 58 15.55 -1.94 2.20
C GLY A 58 16.30 -2.99 1.39
N LYS A 59 17.20 -2.60 0.49
CA LYS A 59 18.08 -3.56 -0.21
C LYS A 59 19.01 -4.30 0.76
N GLN A 60 19.57 -3.59 1.73
CA GLN A 60 20.37 -4.23 2.78
C GLN A 60 19.53 -5.22 3.59
N TRP A 61 18.35 -4.82 4.05
CA TRP A 61 17.42 -5.67 4.79
C TRP A 61 17.00 -6.92 4.00
N ILE A 62 16.72 -6.80 2.70
CA ILE A 62 16.41 -7.94 1.81
C ILE A 62 17.58 -8.92 1.72
N ASN A 63 18.81 -8.40 1.63
CA ASN A 63 20.02 -9.22 1.56
C ASN A 63 20.28 -9.95 2.87
N GLU A 64 20.15 -9.25 4.00
CA GLU A 64 20.31 -9.83 5.35
C GLU A 64 19.26 -10.90 5.63
N GLY A 65 18.02 -10.72 5.15
CA GLY A 65 16.97 -11.73 5.24
C GLY A 65 17.14 -12.91 4.27
N GLY A 66 18.04 -12.82 3.28
CA GLY A 66 18.23 -13.86 2.27
C GLY A 66 17.06 -14.01 1.28
N TRP A 67 16.25 -12.96 1.10
CA TRP A 67 14.99 -13.03 0.32
C TRP A 67 15.12 -12.54 -1.11
N GLY A 68 16.32 -12.19 -1.59
CA GLY A 68 16.52 -11.56 -2.90
C GLY A 68 15.89 -12.27 -4.09
N LYS A 69 15.62 -13.59 -4.02
CA LYS A 69 14.89 -14.33 -5.07
C LYS A 69 13.38 -14.03 -5.13
N LYS A 70 12.78 -13.58 -4.04
CA LYS A 70 11.34 -13.34 -3.88
C LYS A 70 10.99 -11.88 -3.63
N VAL A 71 11.97 -11.08 -3.20
CA VAL A 71 11.77 -9.71 -2.77
C VAL A 71 12.76 -8.81 -3.49
N ALA A 72 12.27 -7.69 -4.00
CA ALA A 72 13.08 -6.62 -4.56
C ALA A 72 12.62 -5.26 -4.03
N MET A 73 13.52 -4.29 -4.04
CA MET A 73 13.21 -2.89 -3.79
C MET A 73 13.85 -2.02 -4.86
N ILE A 74 13.07 -1.11 -5.45
CA ILE A 74 13.51 -0.23 -6.53
C ILE A 74 13.32 1.25 -6.14
N HIS A 75 14.21 2.09 -6.66
CA HIS A 75 14.14 3.54 -6.53
C HIS A 75 13.33 4.09 -7.71
N GLU A 76 12.04 4.26 -7.51
CA GLU A 76 11.11 4.71 -8.55
C GLU A 76 9.98 5.53 -7.93
N SER A 77 9.38 6.40 -8.74
CA SER A 77 8.18 7.13 -8.33
C SER A 77 6.94 6.27 -8.56
N ALA A 78 6.05 6.18 -7.56
CA ALA A 78 4.74 5.56 -7.73
C ALA A 78 3.91 6.20 -8.86
N LEU A 79 4.18 7.47 -9.19
CA LEU A 79 3.55 8.19 -10.30
C LEU A 79 4.08 7.79 -11.69
N GLN A 80 5.11 6.92 -11.76
CA GLN A 80 5.72 6.42 -12.99
C GLN A 80 5.50 4.91 -13.13
N PRO A 81 4.24 4.44 -13.22
CA PRO A 81 3.95 3.01 -13.17
C PRO A 81 4.46 2.21 -14.39
N ALA A 82 4.65 2.87 -15.54
CA ALA A 82 5.33 2.27 -16.69
C ALA A 82 6.79 1.94 -16.37
N SER A 83 7.54 2.90 -15.79
CA SER A 83 8.92 2.69 -15.34
C SER A 83 9.03 1.52 -14.35
N ILE A 84 8.09 1.45 -13.40
CA ILE A 84 8.02 0.34 -12.42
C ILE A 84 7.83 -1.01 -13.11
N MET A 85 6.94 -1.12 -14.10
CA MET A 85 6.72 -2.38 -14.82
C MET A 85 7.90 -2.79 -15.70
N GLU A 86 8.57 -1.81 -16.33
CA GLU A 86 9.71 -2.00 -17.23
C GLU A 86 11.04 -2.24 -16.49
N ASN A 87 11.09 -1.94 -15.19
CA ASN A 87 12.28 -2.12 -14.38
C ASN A 87 12.71 -3.61 -14.31
N GLU A 88 13.99 -3.89 -14.57
CA GLU A 88 14.52 -5.25 -14.62
C GLU A 88 14.38 -6.01 -13.29
N GLU A 89 14.59 -5.32 -12.15
CA GLU A 89 14.43 -5.93 -10.82
C GLU A 89 12.96 -6.20 -10.50
N ALA A 90 12.05 -5.35 -10.99
CA ALA A 90 10.62 -5.58 -10.88
C ALA A 90 10.20 -6.81 -11.69
N ALA A 91 10.60 -6.90 -12.97
CA ALA A 91 10.28 -8.02 -13.86
C ALA A 91 10.89 -9.36 -13.39
N ARG A 92 12.01 -9.31 -12.67
CA ARG A 92 12.63 -10.49 -12.05
C ARG A 92 11.76 -11.11 -10.96
N VAL A 93 11.02 -10.28 -10.22
CA VAL A 93 10.21 -10.72 -9.07
C VAL A 93 8.74 -10.88 -9.47
N ILE A 94 8.18 -9.91 -10.18
CA ILE A 94 6.75 -9.82 -10.51
C ILE A 94 6.49 -10.29 -11.93
N ASP A 95 5.58 -11.25 -12.06
CA ASP A 95 4.96 -11.67 -13.31
C ASP A 95 3.66 -10.86 -13.51
N TRP A 96 3.74 -9.80 -14.31
CA TRP A 96 2.63 -8.88 -14.57
C TRP A 96 1.45 -9.53 -15.31
N ASN A 97 1.60 -10.74 -15.85
CA ASN A 97 0.53 -11.51 -16.48
C ASN A 97 -0.29 -12.35 -15.47
N LYS A 98 -0.02 -12.20 -14.17
CA LYS A 98 -0.77 -12.83 -13.08
C LYS A 98 -1.32 -11.77 -12.13
N PRO A 99 -2.35 -12.11 -11.33
CA PRO A 99 -2.90 -11.18 -10.35
C PRO A 99 -1.84 -10.63 -9.40
N VAL A 100 -1.93 -9.32 -9.12
CA VAL A 100 -1.06 -8.58 -8.21
C VAL A 100 -1.91 -7.85 -7.17
N VAL A 101 -1.44 -7.79 -5.93
CA VAL A 101 -1.94 -6.85 -4.93
C VAL A 101 -1.12 -5.56 -5.00
N LEU A 102 -1.73 -4.46 -5.44
CA LEU A 102 -1.15 -3.13 -5.24
C LEU A 102 -1.44 -2.66 -3.83
N VAL A 103 -0.41 -2.20 -3.13
CA VAL A 103 -0.56 -1.55 -1.82
C VAL A 103 -0.24 -0.07 -1.99
N MET A 104 -1.19 0.77 -1.60
CA MET A 104 -1.07 2.23 -1.52
C MET A 104 -1.38 2.64 -0.09
N SER A 105 -0.51 2.24 0.84
CA SER A 105 -0.68 2.57 2.25
C SER A 105 -0.07 3.93 2.54
N ALA A 106 -0.85 4.87 3.05
CA ALA A 106 -0.38 6.21 3.41
C ALA A 106 0.39 6.91 2.27
N LEU A 107 -0.05 6.70 1.01
CA LEU A 107 0.63 7.20 -0.18
C LEU A 107 -0.15 8.32 -0.87
N VAL A 108 -1.40 8.06 -1.24
CA VAL A 108 -2.14 8.92 -2.18
C VAL A 108 -2.48 10.30 -1.59
N HIS A 109 -2.32 10.50 -0.28
CA HIS A 109 -2.39 11.83 0.33
C HIS A 109 -1.20 12.73 -0.06
N PHE A 110 -0.16 12.25 -0.74
CA PHE A 110 0.88 13.13 -1.29
C PHE A 110 0.60 13.58 -2.73
N PHE A 111 -0.46 13.06 -3.36
CA PHE A 111 -0.74 13.28 -4.77
C PHE A 111 -2.01 14.10 -4.98
N ARG A 112 -1.94 15.02 -5.94
CA ARG A 112 -3.12 15.73 -6.46
C ARG A 112 -3.89 14.89 -7.48
N PRO A 113 -5.17 15.21 -7.76
CA PRO A 113 -5.97 14.50 -8.78
C PRO A 113 -5.28 14.33 -10.13
N GLU A 114 -4.64 15.38 -10.64
CA GLU A 114 -3.91 15.35 -11.92
C GLU A 114 -2.69 14.41 -11.91
N GLN A 115 -2.19 14.03 -10.73
CA GLN A 115 -1.07 13.12 -10.56
C GLN A 115 -1.55 11.67 -10.36
N TYR A 116 -2.50 11.43 -9.43
CA TYR A 116 -2.92 10.06 -9.13
C TYR A 116 -3.86 9.48 -10.19
N ARG A 117 -4.68 10.28 -10.89
CA ARG A 117 -5.65 9.75 -11.88
C ARG A 117 -4.96 9.03 -13.04
N PRO A 118 -3.88 9.55 -13.66
CA PRO A 118 -3.10 8.81 -14.65
C PRO A 118 -2.50 7.52 -14.10
N MET A 119 -1.93 7.55 -12.89
CA MET A 119 -1.37 6.38 -12.22
C MET A 119 -2.43 5.28 -12.00
N MET A 120 -3.59 5.64 -11.42
CA MET A 120 -4.69 4.70 -11.19
C MET A 120 -5.25 4.13 -12.50
N LYS A 121 -5.38 4.96 -13.54
CA LYS A 121 -5.81 4.52 -14.87
C LYS A 121 -4.82 3.51 -15.47
N PHE A 122 -3.52 3.77 -15.36
CA PHE A 122 -2.49 2.87 -15.87
C PHE A 122 -2.58 1.50 -15.21
N TRP A 123 -2.63 1.45 -13.87
CA TRP A 123 -2.72 0.19 -13.14
C TRP A 123 -3.97 -0.61 -13.51
N LYS A 124 -5.14 0.04 -13.58
CA LYS A 124 -6.38 -0.62 -14.03
C LYS A 124 -6.29 -1.19 -15.44
N THR A 125 -5.55 -0.53 -16.32
CA THR A 125 -5.44 -0.93 -17.74
C THR A 125 -4.47 -2.09 -17.93
N ASN A 126 -3.38 -2.13 -17.15
CA ASN A 126 -2.28 -3.06 -17.38
C ASN A 126 -2.24 -4.25 -16.41
N LEU A 127 -2.98 -4.20 -15.30
CA LEU A 127 -3.07 -5.35 -14.40
C LEU A 127 -4.12 -6.35 -14.87
N THR A 128 -3.85 -7.62 -14.58
CA THR A 128 -4.77 -8.71 -14.90
C THR A 128 -5.97 -8.74 -13.95
N LYS A 129 -7.11 -9.22 -14.47
CA LYS A 129 -8.31 -9.49 -13.66
C LYS A 129 -7.99 -10.41 -12.49
N GLY A 130 -8.62 -10.15 -11.35
CA GLY A 130 -8.31 -10.79 -10.08
C GLY A 130 -7.20 -10.08 -9.30
N SER A 131 -6.54 -9.07 -9.87
CA SER A 131 -5.68 -8.16 -9.09
C SER A 131 -6.48 -7.42 -8.01
N ALA A 132 -5.79 -6.94 -6.99
CA ALA A 132 -6.40 -6.25 -5.86
C ALA A 132 -5.66 -4.94 -5.54
N LEU A 133 -6.36 -4.02 -4.92
CA LEU A 133 -5.83 -2.78 -4.37
C LEU A 133 -6.08 -2.77 -2.86
N VAL A 134 -5.05 -2.54 -2.07
CA VAL A 134 -5.14 -2.23 -0.64
C VAL A 134 -4.77 -0.76 -0.48
N ILE A 135 -5.68 0.05 0.05
CA ILE A 135 -5.46 1.49 0.21
C ILE A 135 -5.70 1.91 1.66
N THR A 136 -4.84 2.80 2.15
CA THR A 136 -5.10 3.56 3.39
C THR A 136 -4.91 5.04 3.12
N HIS A 137 -5.77 5.87 3.71
CA HIS A 137 -5.74 7.31 3.47
C HIS A 137 -6.12 8.08 4.73
N GLY A 138 -5.40 9.17 4.99
CA GLY A 138 -5.62 10.04 6.14
C GLY A 138 -6.74 11.01 5.84
N SER A 139 -7.70 11.13 6.76
CA SER A 139 -8.92 11.90 6.55
C SER A 139 -9.11 12.99 7.59
N PHE A 140 -9.84 14.02 7.19
CA PHE A 140 -10.36 15.02 8.11
C PHE A 140 -11.76 14.65 8.65
N ASP A 141 -12.40 13.61 8.12
CA ASP A 141 -13.74 13.19 8.55
C ASP A 141 -13.77 12.86 10.03
N GLU A 142 -14.68 13.50 10.78
CA GLU A 142 -14.95 13.23 12.19
C GLU A 142 -13.68 13.26 13.07
N TYR A 143 -12.62 13.94 12.60
CA TYR A 143 -11.34 14.02 13.28
C TYR A 143 -11.21 15.36 14.00
N ASP A 144 -10.58 15.34 15.17
CA ASP A 144 -10.33 16.54 15.97
C ASP A 144 -9.55 17.58 15.16
N GLN A 145 -10.08 18.81 15.08
CA GLN A 145 -9.54 19.86 14.21
C GLN A 145 -8.17 20.38 14.69
N ASP A 146 -7.95 20.41 16.00
CA ASP A 146 -6.66 20.77 16.58
C ASP A 146 -5.61 19.70 16.28
N ALA A 147 -5.98 18.41 16.39
CA ALA A 147 -5.14 17.30 15.99
C ALA A 147 -4.84 17.31 14.49
N LEU A 148 -5.84 17.60 13.64
CA LEU A 148 -5.67 17.74 12.20
C LEU A 148 -4.65 18.83 11.84
N THR A 149 -4.77 19.99 12.49
CA THR A 149 -3.84 21.11 12.31
C THR A 149 -2.41 20.72 12.66
N LYS A 150 -2.23 19.98 13.77
CA LYS A 150 -0.92 19.46 14.18
C LYS A 150 -0.35 18.45 13.18
N VAL A 151 -1.20 17.58 12.61
CA VAL A 151 -0.79 16.60 11.58
C VAL A 151 -0.33 17.33 10.31
N LEU A 152 -1.09 18.30 9.81
CA LEU A 152 -0.74 19.06 8.61
C LEU A 152 0.55 19.87 8.83
N ALA A 153 0.68 20.56 9.96
CA ALA A 153 1.90 21.28 10.32
C ALA A 153 3.11 20.35 10.50
N HIS A 154 2.92 19.09 10.89
CA HIS A 154 3.98 18.10 10.93
C HIS A 154 4.48 17.74 9.52
N TYR A 155 3.57 17.47 8.58
CA TYR A 155 3.93 17.23 7.19
C TYR A 155 4.67 18.43 6.57
N GLU A 156 4.17 19.65 6.78
CA GLU A 156 4.83 20.86 6.25
C GLU A 156 6.24 21.05 6.79
N ARG A 157 6.47 20.78 8.09
CA ARG A 157 7.82 20.81 8.68
C ARG A 157 8.77 19.78 8.10
N MET A 158 8.25 18.68 7.56
CA MET A 158 9.02 17.67 6.82
C MET A 158 9.19 18.04 5.34
N GLY A 159 8.71 19.21 4.90
CA GLY A 159 8.74 19.62 3.50
C GLY A 159 7.72 18.87 2.63
N MET A 160 6.77 18.16 3.24
CA MET A 160 5.77 17.36 2.55
C MET A 160 4.42 18.10 2.57
N LYS A 161 3.69 18.05 1.45
CA LYS A 161 2.31 18.54 1.39
C LYS A 161 1.34 17.36 1.36
N ALA A 162 0.51 17.25 2.39
CA ALA A 162 -0.55 16.26 2.46
C ALA A 162 -1.89 16.83 1.97
N TYR A 163 -2.63 16.02 1.21
CA TYR A 163 -3.98 16.23 0.71
C TYR A 163 -4.88 15.19 1.38
N LEU A 164 -5.39 15.55 2.55
CA LEU A 164 -6.36 14.75 3.28
C LEU A 164 -7.70 14.81 2.55
N ARG A 165 -8.46 13.71 2.59
CA ARG A 165 -9.70 13.55 1.82
C ARG A 165 -10.80 13.01 2.71
N SER A 166 -12.05 13.39 2.42
CA SER A 166 -13.20 12.70 2.99
C SER A 166 -13.32 11.29 2.41
N LYS A 167 -14.18 10.46 3.00
CA LYS A 167 -14.55 9.16 2.47
C LYS A 167 -15.09 9.26 1.05
N GLU A 168 -15.96 10.24 0.78
CA GLU A 168 -16.56 10.47 -0.53
C GLU A 168 -15.50 10.82 -1.57
N GLU A 169 -14.56 11.70 -1.23
CA GLU A 169 -13.43 12.03 -2.10
C GLU A 169 -12.46 10.85 -2.31
N LEU A 170 -12.39 9.93 -1.35
CA LEU A 170 -11.58 8.71 -1.48
C LEU A 170 -12.24 7.66 -2.38
N ILE A 171 -13.57 7.67 -2.51
CA ILE A 171 -14.27 6.82 -3.50
C ILE A 171 -13.81 7.17 -4.92
N ASP A 172 -13.62 8.46 -5.23
CA ASP A 172 -13.08 8.89 -6.53
C ASP A 172 -11.66 8.38 -6.80
N VAL A 173 -10.82 8.22 -5.76
CA VAL A 173 -9.46 7.70 -5.90
C VAL A 173 -9.49 6.23 -6.37
N VAL A 174 -10.42 5.45 -5.83
CA VAL A 174 -10.56 4.02 -6.13
C VAL A 174 -11.58 3.75 -7.25
N GLU A 175 -12.05 4.78 -7.95
CA GLU A 175 -13.03 4.66 -9.02
C GLU A 175 -12.62 3.59 -10.04
N GLY A 176 -13.56 2.70 -10.40
CA GLY A 176 -13.35 1.58 -11.31
C GLY A 176 -12.65 0.36 -10.70
N TRP A 177 -12.35 0.38 -9.41
CA TRP A 177 -12.08 -0.81 -8.62
C TRP A 177 -13.34 -1.20 -7.83
N GLU A 178 -13.61 -2.49 -7.70
CA GLU A 178 -14.75 -2.99 -6.94
C GLU A 178 -14.37 -3.16 -5.47
N LEU A 179 -14.85 -2.27 -4.60
CA LEU A 179 -14.60 -2.34 -3.17
C LEU A 179 -15.19 -3.64 -2.58
N MET A 180 -14.36 -4.41 -1.92
CA MET A 180 -14.77 -5.59 -1.16
C MET A 180 -15.50 -5.14 0.11
N ASP A 181 -16.50 -5.91 0.55
CA ASP A 181 -17.14 -5.72 1.86
C ASP A 181 -16.08 -5.63 2.98
N PRO A 182 -16.16 -4.66 3.91
CA PRO A 182 -17.25 -3.70 4.14
C PRO A 182 -17.13 -2.36 3.40
N GLY A 183 -16.33 -2.31 2.34
CA GLY A 183 -16.00 -1.10 1.59
C GLY A 183 -14.93 -0.26 2.29
N LEU A 184 -15.06 1.07 2.20
CA LEU A 184 -14.20 2.01 2.92
C LEU A 184 -14.71 2.20 4.35
N VAL A 185 -13.91 1.73 5.31
CA VAL A 185 -14.20 1.83 6.76
C VAL A 185 -12.98 2.37 7.52
N ARG A 186 -13.19 2.84 8.74
CA ARG A 186 -12.07 3.23 9.62
C ARG A 186 -11.14 2.04 9.84
N ALA A 187 -9.87 2.33 10.01
CA ALA A 187 -8.80 1.37 10.29
C ALA A 187 -9.17 0.26 11.29
N GLY A 188 -9.84 0.63 12.39
CA GLY A 188 -10.27 -0.31 13.42
C GLY A 188 -11.32 -1.31 12.92
N ASN A 189 -12.17 -0.91 11.99
CA ASN A 189 -13.39 -1.62 11.60
C ASN A 189 -13.23 -2.46 10.33
N TRP A 190 -12.08 -2.41 9.67
CA TRP A 190 -11.83 -3.22 8.48
C TRP A 190 -11.53 -4.67 8.86
N LYS A 191 -12.51 -5.59 8.72
CA LYS A 191 -12.41 -7.03 9.05
C LYS A 191 -11.73 -7.29 10.41
N PRO A 192 -12.26 -6.77 11.54
CA PRO A 192 -11.67 -6.91 12.88
C PRO A 192 -11.49 -8.37 13.33
N GLU A 193 -12.34 -9.27 12.85
CA GLU A 193 -12.29 -10.71 13.11
C GLU A 193 -11.03 -11.40 12.54
N ALA A 194 -10.34 -10.77 11.59
CA ALA A 194 -9.11 -11.30 10.98
C ALA A 194 -7.81 -10.76 11.62
N ARG A 195 -7.92 -10.11 12.79
CA ARG A 195 -6.77 -9.61 13.57
C ARG A 195 -5.92 -10.76 14.12
N GLU A 196 -4.60 -10.57 14.13
CA GLU A 196 -3.71 -11.40 14.95
C GLU A 196 -3.75 -10.91 16.41
N GLU A 197 -3.49 -11.77 17.40
CA GLU A 197 -3.54 -11.43 18.83
C GLU A 197 -2.58 -10.29 19.22
N ASP A 198 -1.46 -10.16 18.50
CA ASP A 198 -0.45 -9.11 18.66
C ASP A 198 -0.63 -7.92 17.69
N GLU A 199 -1.76 -7.85 16.98
CA GLU A 199 -2.08 -6.72 16.11
C GLU A 199 -2.60 -5.54 16.93
N GLU A 200 -1.70 -4.59 17.20
CA GLU A 200 -2.06 -3.31 17.83
C GLU A 200 -3.00 -2.49 16.93
N THR A 201 -4.02 -1.90 17.56
CA THR A 201 -4.82 -0.86 16.90
C THR A 201 -4.05 0.46 17.02
N PRO A 202 -3.74 1.14 15.90
CA PRO A 202 -3.09 2.44 15.98
C PRO A 202 -3.92 3.40 16.83
N SER A 203 -3.29 4.18 17.70
CA SER A 203 -3.98 5.15 18.57
C SER A 203 -4.75 6.21 17.77
N ASN A 204 -4.39 6.43 16.51
CA ASN A 204 -5.06 7.31 15.55
C ASN A 204 -5.91 6.55 14.52
N PHE A 205 -6.49 5.39 14.86
CA PHE A 205 -7.29 4.60 13.92
C PHE A 205 -8.48 5.38 13.31
N GLU A 206 -8.99 6.40 14.01
CA GLU A 206 -10.05 7.27 13.48
C GLU A 206 -9.56 8.14 12.32
N PHE A 207 -8.25 8.43 12.25
CA PHE A 207 -7.67 9.22 11.17
C PHE A 207 -7.66 8.49 9.82
N TRP A 208 -7.65 7.15 9.83
CA TRP A 208 -7.37 6.34 8.65
C TRP A 208 -8.62 5.68 8.09
N TRP A 209 -8.95 6.00 6.83
CA TRP A 209 -9.79 5.14 6.00
C TRP A 209 -8.96 3.99 5.44
N VAL A 210 -9.57 2.81 5.38
CA VAL A 210 -8.99 1.59 4.82
C VAL A 210 -9.99 0.94 3.88
N GLY A 211 -9.50 0.50 2.71
CA GLY A 211 -10.28 -0.24 1.75
C GLY A 211 -9.45 -1.31 1.06
N VAL A 212 -10.12 -2.38 0.66
CA VAL A 212 -9.59 -3.36 -0.28
C VAL A 212 -10.55 -3.46 -1.45
N ALA A 213 -10.02 -3.44 -2.66
CA ALA A 213 -10.81 -3.49 -3.87
C ALA A 213 -10.25 -4.52 -4.86
N ARG A 214 -11.11 -5.05 -5.72
CA ARG A 214 -10.77 -6.00 -6.79
C ARG A 214 -10.83 -5.33 -8.16
N LEU A 215 -9.97 -5.80 -9.05
CA LEU A 215 -10.03 -5.50 -10.47
C LEU A 215 -10.71 -6.69 -11.18
N ASN A 216 -11.93 -6.47 -11.68
CA ASN A 216 -12.78 -7.51 -12.28
C ASN A 216 -12.85 -7.46 -13.81
#